data_AF-A0A1Y5D7X0-F1
#
_entry.id   AF-A0A1Y5D7X0-F1
#
_cell.length_a   1.000
_cell.length_b   1.000
_cell.length_c   1.000
_cell.angle_alpha   90.00
_cell.angle_beta   90.00
_cell.angle_gamma   90.00
#
_symmetry.space_group_name_H-M   'P 1'
#
loop_
_entity.id
_entity.type
_entity.pdbx_description
1 polymer ?
#
loop_
_entity_poly.entity_id
_entity_poly.type
_entity_poly.pdbx_seq_one_letter_code
_entity_poly.pdbx_strand_id
1 'polypeptide(L)'
;MKKLIPATFAALALSMGVNSALASDFTDDVNDLKASITAIQNQLDSMDVSYNTSEIETGLNRTQELRALEAQYGGLKADFSNAYSAN
;
A
#
# COMPACT_ATOMS: atom_id res chain seq x y z
N MET A 1 24.69 13.05 1.35
CA MET A 1 25.13 11.65 1.18
C MET A 1 23.93 10.85 0.70
N LYS A 2 23.95 10.35 -0.54
CA LYS A 2 22.83 9.58 -1.12
C LYS A 2 22.71 8.26 -0.35
N LYS A 3 21.67 8.13 0.48
CA LYS A 3 21.37 6.88 1.17
C LYS A 3 20.70 5.97 0.15
N LEU A 4 21.49 5.11 -0.48
CA LEU A 4 20.98 4.05 -1.35
C LEU A 4 20.23 3.06 -0.45
N ILE A 5 18.92 3.20 -0.38
CA ILE A 5 18.06 2.22 0.27
C ILE A 5 18.23 0.91 -0.54
N PRO A 6 18.54 -0.23 0.09
CA PRO A 6 18.82 -1.46 -0.64
C PRO A 6 17.60 -1.85 -1.47
N ALA A 7 17.79 -2.01 -2.79
CA ALA A 7 16.77 -2.43 -3.74
C ALA A 7 16.09 -3.78 -3.38
N THR A 8 16.65 -4.51 -2.41
CA THR A 8 16.10 -5.73 -1.83
C THR A 8 14.80 -5.52 -1.03
N PHE A 9 14.52 -4.32 -0.50
CA PHE A 9 13.26 -4.07 0.22
C PHE A 9 12.08 -3.76 -0.72
N ALA A 10 12.33 -3.17 -1.89
CA ALA A 10 11.28 -2.89 -2.87
C ALA A 10 10.71 -4.19 -3.50
N ALA A 11 11.52 -5.25 -3.58
CA ALA A 11 11.11 -6.52 -4.17
C ALA A 11 10.05 -7.27 -3.33
N LEU A 12 10.06 -7.12 -2.00
CA LEU A 12 9.10 -7.79 -1.12
C LEU A 12 7.69 -7.19 -1.22
N ALA A 13 7.59 -5.87 -1.39
CA ALA A 13 6.30 -5.19 -1.60
C ALA A 13 5.68 -5.54 -2.98
N LEU A 14 6.52 -5.79 -3.99
CA LEU A 14 6.08 -6.19 -5.33
C LEU A 14 5.79 -7.69 -5.45
N SER A 15 6.41 -8.54 -4.63
CA SER A 15 6.21 -10.00 -4.65
C SER A 15 5.00 -10.48 -3.85
N MET A 16 4.32 -9.61 -3.10
CA MET A 16 2.96 -9.87 -2.60
C MET A 16 1.92 -9.73 -3.72
N GLY A 17 2.25 -10.29 -4.88
CA GLY A 17 1.29 -10.59 -5.91
C GLY A 17 0.22 -11.46 -5.28
N VAL A 18 -0.93 -10.83 -5.04
CA VAL A 18 -2.33 -11.28 -5.04
C VAL A 18 -2.54 -12.76 -5.44
N ASN A 19 -1.88 -13.69 -4.76
CA ASN A 19 -2.16 -15.11 -4.85
C ASN A 19 -3.30 -15.37 -3.88
N SER A 20 -4.48 -14.94 -4.34
CA SER A 20 -5.80 -15.55 -4.18
C SER A 20 -5.81 -16.94 -3.50
N ALA A 21 -5.53 -16.98 -2.20
CA ALA A 21 -5.93 -18.05 -1.32
C ALA A 21 -7.40 -17.82 -0.96
N LEU A 22 -8.24 -18.34 -1.83
CA LEU A 22 -9.68 -18.55 -1.70
C LEU A 22 -10.16 -18.54 -0.23
N ALA A 23 -10.93 -17.50 0.12
CA ALA A 23 -11.71 -17.34 1.35
C ALA A 23 -10.92 -17.08 2.66
N SER A 24 -9.87 -16.26 2.63
CA SER A 24 -9.52 -15.49 3.84
C SER A 24 -10.72 -14.64 4.24
N ASP A 25 -11.09 -14.59 5.52
CA ASP A 25 -12.30 -13.90 5.96
C ASP A 25 -12.24 -12.45 5.48
N PHE A 26 -13.38 -11.85 5.13
CA PHE A 26 -13.42 -10.46 4.62
C PHE A 26 -12.71 -9.48 5.57
N THR A 27 -12.74 -9.80 6.86
CA THR A 27 -12.02 -9.11 7.92
C THR A 27 -10.50 -9.20 7.77
N ASP A 28 -9.99 -10.38 7.41
CA ASP A 28 -8.57 -10.63 7.16
C ASP A 28 -8.11 -9.86 5.93
N ASP A 29 -8.89 -9.87 4.83
CA ASP A 29 -8.58 -9.11 3.62
C ASP A 29 -8.47 -7.59 3.90
N VAL A 30 -9.38 -7.04 4.71
CA VAL A 30 -9.35 -5.62 5.12
C VAL A 30 -8.12 -5.32 5.97
N ASN A 31 -7.77 -6.19 6.91
CA ASN A 31 -6.63 -5.99 7.79
C ASN A 31 -5.30 -6.12 7.05
N ASP A 32 -5.17 -7.09 6.17
CA ASP A 32 -4.00 -7.31 5.33
C ASP A 32 -3.78 -6.13 4.38
N LEU A 33 -4.86 -5.59 3.82
CA LEU A 33 -4.80 -4.42 2.96
C LEU A 33 -4.41 -3.15 3.74
N LYS A 34 -4.93 -2.96 4.96
CA LYS A 34 -4.49 -1.88 5.87
C LYS A 34 -3.00 -2.00 6.19
N ALA A 35 -2.51 -3.20 6.51
CA ALA A 35 -1.10 -3.44 6.77
C ALA A 35 -0.23 -3.12 5.54
N SER A 36 -0.69 -3.50 4.35
CA SER A 36 -0.02 -3.21 3.07
C SER A 36 0.03 -1.71 2.78
N ILE A 37 -1.06 -0.97 3.05
CA ILE A 37 -1.11 0.49 2.95
C ILE A 37 -0.06 1.13 3.87
N THR A 38 -0.04 0.76 5.15
CA THR A 38 0.94 1.28 6.12
C THR A 38 2.37 0.97 5.70
N ALA A 39 2.64 -0.21 5.14
CA ALA A 39 3.96 -0.56 4.65
C ALA A 39 4.42 0.36 3.51
N ILE A 40 3.55 0.64 2.52
CA ILE A 40 3.89 1.55 1.41
C ILE A 40 4.07 2.99 1.89
N GLN A 41 3.23 3.46 2.80
CA GLN A 41 3.36 4.80 3.41
C GLN A 41 4.72 4.98 4.07
N ASN A 42 5.14 4.02 4.91
CA ASN A 42 6.46 4.04 5.53
C ASN A 42 7.61 4.05 4.51
N GLN A 43 7.45 3.33 3.38
CA GLN A 43 8.44 3.36 2.31
C GLN A 43 8.51 4.72 1.62
N LEU A 44 7.36 5.32 1.30
CA LEU A 44 7.28 6.66 0.72
C LEU A 44 7.86 7.72 1.66
N ASP A 45 7.54 7.65 2.96
CA ASP A 45 8.13 8.53 3.98
C ASP A 45 9.65 8.39 4.03
N SER A 46 10.18 7.16 3.95
CA SER A 46 11.63 6.92 3.93
C SER A 46 12.32 7.48 2.67
N MET A 47 11.56 7.66 1.59
CA MET A 47 12.00 8.26 0.33
C MET A 47 11.78 9.78 0.29
N ASP A 48 11.22 10.38 1.36
CA ASP A 48 10.85 11.80 1.43
C ASP A 48 9.85 12.20 0.31
N VAL A 49 8.93 11.28 -0.02
CA VAL A 49 7.92 11.46 -1.06
C VAL A 49 6.59 11.81 -0.40
N SER A 50 6.02 12.96 -0.78
CA SER A 50 4.66 13.31 -0.37
C SER A 50 3.65 12.46 -1.15
N TYR A 51 2.68 11.90 -0.45
CA TYR A 51 1.54 11.18 -1.02
C TYR A 51 0.24 11.68 -0.40
N ASN A 52 -0.86 11.47 -1.11
CA ASN A 52 -2.17 11.88 -0.61
C ASN A 52 -2.80 10.74 0.19
N THR A 53 -3.12 11.01 1.45
CA THR A 53 -3.92 10.10 2.27
C THR A 53 -5.35 10.61 2.32
N SER A 54 -6.24 10.01 1.53
CA SER A 54 -7.68 10.16 1.80
C SER A 54 -8.01 9.39 3.06
N GLU A 55 -8.53 10.07 4.07
CA GLU A 55 -9.19 9.40 5.18
C GLU A 55 -10.38 8.60 4.63
N ILE A 56 -10.46 7.33 5.05
CA ILE A 56 -11.61 6.49 4.73
C ILE A 56 -12.73 6.85 5.69
N GLU A 57 -13.88 7.23 5.14
CA GLU A 57 -15.05 7.61 5.93
C GLU A 57 -15.43 6.50 6.92
N THR A 58 -15.76 6.90 8.15
CA THR A 58 -16.26 5.99 9.17
C THR A 58 -17.71 5.62 8.89
N GLY A 59 -18.11 4.37 9.14
CA GLY A 59 -19.50 3.90 8.97
C GLY A 59 -19.83 3.32 7.59
N LEU A 60 -18.82 3.16 6.73
CA LEU A 60 -18.94 2.40 5.49
C LEU A 60 -19.32 0.94 5.78
N ASN A 61 -20.15 0.36 4.91
CA ASN A 61 -20.32 -1.08 4.95
C ASN A 61 -19.02 -1.76 4.51
N ARG A 62 -18.87 -3.02 4.92
CA ARG A 62 -17.71 -3.86 4.62
C ARG A 62 -17.20 -3.69 3.19
N THR A 63 -18.03 -3.93 2.18
CA THR A 63 -17.64 -3.82 0.76
C THR A 63 -17.18 -2.41 0.36
N GLN A 64 -17.78 -1.37 0.92
CA GLN A 64 -17.35 0.01 0.67
C GLN A 64 -16.00 0.30 1.31
N GLU A 65 -15.75 -0.20 2.53
CA GLU A 65 -14.46 -0.08 3.21
C GLU A 65 -13.35 -0.75 2.41
N LEU A 66 -13.57 -1.98 1.95
CA LEU A 66 -12.58 -2.69 1.13
C LEU A 66 -12.27 -1.93 -0.17
N ARG A 67 -13.29 -1.45 -0.88
CA ARG A 67 -13.07 -0.67 -2.12
C ARG A 67 -12.31 0.64 -1.85
N ALA A 68 -12.60 1.30 -0.73
CA ALA A 68 -11.89 2.52 -0.35
C ALA A 68 -10.41 2.23 -0.03
N LEU A 69 -10.13 1.14 0.69
CA LEU A 69 -8.78 0.67 0.97
C LEU A 69 -8.04 0.28 -0.33
N GLU A 70 -8.70 -0.44 -1.25
CA GLU A 70 -8.10 -0.83 -2.54
C GLU A 70 -7.73 0.39 -3.37
N ALA A 71 -8.61 1.41 -3.42
CA ALA A 71 -8.34 2.65 -4.12
C ALA A 71 -7.16 3.40 -3.51
N GLN A 72 -7.09 3.48 -2.18
CA GLN A 72 -5.98 4.09 -1.46
C GLN A 72 -4.66 3.36 -1.73
N TYR A 73 -4.66 2.03 -1.61
CA TYR A 73 -3.50 1.19 -1.91
C TYR A 73 -3.02 1.37 -3.36
N GLY A 74 -3.95 1.42 -4.32
CA GLY A 74 -3.63 1.66 -5.73
C GLY A 74 -2.95 3.00 -5.98
N GLY A 75 -3.44 4.07 -5.33
CA GLY A 75 -2.82 5.40 -5.39
C GLY A 75 -1.40 5.42 -4.82
N LEU A 76 -1.23 4.89 -3.61
CA LEU A 76 0.08 4.82 -2.95
C LEU A 76 1.10 4.00 -3.75
N LYS A 77 0.65 2.89 -4.35
CA LYS A 77 1.49 2.06 -5.23
C LYS A 77 1.95 2.83 -6.46
N ALA A 78 1.09 3.67 -7.05
CA ALA A 78 1.46 4.52 -8.18
C ALA A 78 2.49 5.58 -7.76
N ASP A 79 2.27 6.25 -6.63
CA ASP A 79 3.20 7.22 -6.07
C ASP A 79 4.57 6.59 -5.79
N PHE A 80 4.59 5.39 -5.20
CA PHE A 80 5.81 4.64 -4.95
C PHE A 80 6.54 4.27 -6.24
N SER A 81 5.81 3.74 -7.23
CA SER A 81 6.38 3.39 -8.54
C SER A 81 6.99 4.60 -9.25
N ASN A 82 6.31 5.75 -9.19
CA ASN A 82 6.79 7.00 -9.79
C ASN A 82 8.05 7.50 -9.09
N ALA A 83 8.05 7.53 -7.75
CA ALA A 83 9.20 7.98 -6.98
C ALA A 83 10.40 7.04 -7.09
N TYR A 84 10.17 5.73 -7.17
CA TYR A 84 11.21 4.74 -7.38
C TYR A 84 11.84 4.88 -8.77
N SER A 85 11.02 5.14 -9.81
CA SER A 85 11.51 5.32 -11.19
C SER A 85 12.24 6.65 -11.40
N ALA A 86 11.99 7.66 -10.55
CA ALA A 86 12.61 8.97 -10.62
C ALA A 86 13.96 9.07 -9.88
N ASN A 87 14.29 8.09 -9.03
CA ASN A 87 15.55 8.00 -8.27
C ASN A 87 16.58 7.09 -8.95
#